data_AF-A0A9D3M4I6-F1
#
_entry.id   AF-A0A9D3M4I6-F1
#
_cell.length_a   1.000
_cell.length_b   1.000
_cell.length_c   1.000
_cell.angle_alpha   90.00
_cell.angle_beta   90.00
_cell.angle_gamma   90.00
#
_symmetry.space_group_name_H-M   'P 1'
#
loop_
_entity.id
_entity.type
_entity.pdbx_description
1 polymer ?
#
loop_
_entity_poly.entity_id
_entity_poly.type
_entity_poly.pdbx_seq_one_letter_code
_entity_poly.pdbx_strand_id
1 'polypeptide(L)'
;CCFAEAPPTPQVGVALLSSAGGICKVSVNCSANNTWACYTCDHAHCTQVANTTLSTEVKITVTATKEAISCSSSNRVGTKTQSTKHIFPPVTPSPGLSPCALKSVLFSLGLVAMVSAVIAVNARERCCRDQ
;
A
#
# COMPACT_ATOMS: atom_id res chain seq x y z
N CYS A 1 -45.42 -5.60 -14.68
CA CYS A 1 -43.98 -5.24 -14.86
C CYS A 1 -43.31 -5.33 -13.50
N CYS A 2 -42.54 -6.38 -13.23
CA CYS A 2 -41.74 -6.44 -12.02
C CYS A 2 -40.64 -5.38 -12.15
N PHE A 3 -40.60 -4.42 -11.24
CA PHE A 3 -39.46 -3.53 -11.12
C PHE A 3 -38.26 -4.40 -10.74
N ALA A 4 -37.38 -4.65 -11.71
CA ALA A 4 -36.10 -5.28 -11.43
C ALA A 4 -35.22 -4.24 -10.74
N GLU A 5 -34.81 -4.52 -9.50
CA GLU A 5 -33.94 -3.64 -8.73
C GLU A 5 -32.55 -3.63 -9.40
N ALA A 6 -32.08 -2.47 -9.82
CA ALA A 6 -30.78 -2.35 -10.47
C ALA A 6 -29.65 -2.78 -9.52
N PRO A 7 -28.57 -3.40 -10.02
CA PRO A 7 -27.44 -3.81 -9.17
C PRO A 7 -26.81 -2.60 -8.46
N PRO A 8 -26.45 -2.72 -7.18
CA PRO A 8 -25.94 -1.60 -6.41
C PRO A 8 -24.53 -1.22 -6.88
N THR A 9 -24.28 0.08 -7.00
CA THR A 9 -22.98 0.63 -7.39
C THR A 9 -21.95 0.35 -6.30
N PRO A 10 -20.86 -0.39 -6.59
CA PRO A 10 -19.79 -0.60 -5.62
C PRO A 10 -18.97 0.68 -5.43
N GLN A 11 -18.54 0.91 -4.19
CA GLN A 11 -17.54 1.91 -3.83
C GLN A 11 -16.22 1.20 -3.49
N VAL A 12 -15.12 1.70 -4.06
CA VAL A 12 -13.78 1.15 -3.83
C VAL A 12 -12.93 2.11 -3.00
N GLY A 13 -12.39 1.62 -1.89
CA GLY A 13 -11.36 2.27 -1.10
C GLY A 13 -10.10 1.41 -1.08
N VAL A 14 -8.94 2.00 -1.36
CA VAL A 14 -7.68 1.27 -1.35
C VAL A 14 -6.69 1.92 -0.38
N ALA A 15 -6.08 1.10 0.47
CA ALA A 15 -5.07 1.52 1.43
C ALA A 15 -3.80 0.67 1.25
N LEU A 16 -2.63 1.32 1.23
CA LEU A 16 -1.34 0.64 1.14
C LEU A 16 -0.93 0.12 2.54
N LEU A 17 -0.68 -1.19 2.71
CA LEU A 17 -0.20 -1.71 4.00
C LEU A 17 1.32 -1.75 4.07
N SER A 18 2.00 -2.17 3.00
CA SER A 18 3.45 -2.30 3.01
C SER A 18 4.02 -2.43 1.59
N SER A 19 5.18 -1.81 1.38
CA SER A 19 6.01 -1.92 0.18
C SER A 19 7.45 -2.30 0.55
N ALA A 20 7.64 -3.28 1.43
CA ALA A 20 8.96 -3.72 1.87
C ALA A 20 9.44 -4.95 1.06
N GLY A 21 10.68 -4.91 0.57
CA GLY A 21 11.34 -6.10 -0.01
C GLY A 21 10.84 -6.54 -1.40
N GLY A 22 10.23 -5.64 -2.18
CA GLY A 22 9.74 -5.96 -3.53
C GLY A 22 8.32 -6.55 -3.58
N ILE A 23 7.68 -6.73 -2.42
CA ILE A 23 6.30 -7.19 -2.29
C ILE A 23 5.44 -5.96 -1.96
N CYS A 24 4.40 -5.71 -2.76
CA CYS A 24 3.45 -4.62 -2.54
C CYS A 24 2.12 -5.19 -2.09
N LYS A 25 1.83 -5.09 -0.78
CA LYS A 25 0.55 -5.54 -0.21
C LYS A 25 -0.38 -4.34 -0.04
N VAL A 26 -1.52 -4.39 -0.72
CA VAL A 26 -2.59 -3.38 -0.65
C VAL A 26 -3.87 -3.99 -0.05
N SER A 27 -4.57 -3.21 0.75
CA SER A 27 -5.87 -3.54 1.33
C SER A 27 -6.90 -2.85 0.47
N VAL A 28 -7.83 -3.62 -0.07
CA VAL A 28 -8.93 -3.13 -0.88
C VAL A 28 -10.19 -3.37 -0.09
N ASN A 29 -10.84 -2.29 0.32
CA ASN A 29 -12.19 -2.35 0.88
C ASN A 29 -13.17 -2.00 -0.24
N CYS A 30 -14.04 -2.94 -0.56
CA CYS A 30 -15.14 -2.69 -1.48
C CYS A 30 -16.48 -2.83 -0.76
N SER A 31 -17.33 -1.82 -0.89
CA SER A 31 -18.65 -1.81 -0.29
C SER A 31 -19.75 -1.57 -1.32
N ALA A 32 -20.88 -2.26 -1.16
CA ALA A 32 -22.08 -2.10 -1.97
C ALA A 32 -23.32 -2.44 -1.13
N ASN A 33 -24.30 -1.54 -1.09
CA ASN A 33 -25.60 -1.72 -0.43
C ASN A 33 -25.51 -2.39 0.97
N ASN A 34 -24.85 -1.70 1.91
CA ASN A 34 -24.61 -2.15 3.30
C ASN A 34 -23.79 -3.45 3.47
N THR A 35 -23.29 -4.02 2.37
CA THR A 35 -22.38 -5.16 2.36
C THR A 35 -20.98 -4.65 2.03
N TRP A 36 -19.95 -5.23 2.65
CA TRP A 36 -18.57 -4.91 2.31
C TRP A 36 -17.71 -6.16 2.28
N ALA A 37 -16.62 -6.11 1.51
CA ALA A 37 -15.62 -7.14 1.44
C ALA A 37 -14.24 -6.51 1.38
N CYS A 38 -13.35 -6.99 2.24
CA CYS A 38 -11.95 -6.61 2.31
C CYS A 38 -11.09 -7.69 1.68
N TYR A 39 -10.25 -7.27 0.74
CA TYR A 39 -9.27 -8.11 0.06
C TYR A 39 -7.88 -7.57 0.34
N THR A 40 -6.91 -8.46 0.48
CA THR A 40 -5.49 -8.10 0.40
C THR A 40 -4.98 -8.54 -0.96
N CYS A 41 -4.45 -7.62 -1.74
CA CYS A 41 -3.88 -7.91 -3.05
C CYS A 41 -2.35 -7.78 -3.01
N ASP A 42 -1.69 -8.75 -3.62
CA ASP A 42 -0.27 -8.76 -3.94
C ASP A 42 -0.13 -8.85 -5.47
N HIS A 43 0.21 -7.73 -6.08
CA HIS A 43 0.31 -7.60 -7.53
C HIS A 43 -1.01 -7.94 -8.25
N ALA A 44 -1.11 -9.12 -8.88
CA ALA A 44 -2.31 -9.59 -9.58
C ALA A 44 -3.17 -10.57 -8.75
N HIS A 45 -2.72 -10.95 -7.56
CA HIS A 45 -3.39 -11.96 -6.73
C HIS A 45 -4.07 -11.29 -5.53
N CYS A 46 -5.39 -11.39 -5.45
CA CYS A 46 -6.19 -10.88 -4.33
C CYS A 46 -6.74 -12.03 -3.50
N THR A 47 -6.61 -11.93 -2.18
CA THR A 47 -7.17 -12.88 -1.22
C THR A 47 -8.19 -12.17 -0.34
N GLN A 48 -9.38 -12.76 -0.20
CA GLN A 48 -10.42 -12.22 0.67
C GLN A 48 -10.01 -12.45 2.14
N VAL A 49 -10.03 -11.38 2.93
CA VAL A 49 -9.65 -11.43 4.37
C VAL A 49 -10.88 -11.35 5.25
N ALA A 50 -11.84 -10.50 4.87
CA ALA A 50 -13.07 -10.32 5.62
C ALA A 50 -14.20 -9.91 4.69
N ASN A 51 -15.42 -10.26 5.04
CA ASN A 51 -16.63 -9.80 4.37
C ASN A 51 -17.79 -9.74 5.36
N THR A 52 -18.78 -8.94 5.01
CA THR A 52 -20.06 -8.92 5.68
C THR A 52 -20.89 -10.12 5.24
N THR A 53 -21.32 -10.96 6.18
CA THR A 53 -22.20 -12.12 5.96
C THR A 53 -23.68 -11.76 5.77
N LEU A 54 -24.05 -10.49 5.89
CA LEU A 54 -25.44 -10.05 5.97
C LEU A 54 -26.22 -10.09 4.64
N SER A 55 -25.58 -10.20 3.47
CA SER A 55 -26.30 -10.17 2.19
C SER A 55 -25.92 -11.33 1.28
N THR A 56 -26.78 -12.35 1.23
CA THR A 56 -26.69 -13.47 0.28
C THR A 56 -27.11 -13.07 -1.13
N GLU A 57 -27.72 -11.89 -1.29
CA GLU A 57 -28.27 -11.40 -2.56
C GLU A 57 -27.26 -10.58 -3.38
N VAL A 58 -26.24 -10.02 -2.72
CA VAL A 58 -25.21 -9.20 -3.37
C VAL A 58 -23.83 -9.86 -3.23
N LYS A 59 -23.25 -10.26 -4.36
CA LYS A 59 -21.90 -10.85 -4.41
C LYS A 59 -20.89 -9.80 -4.83
N ILE A 60 -19.89 -9.57 -3.97
CA ILE A 60 -18.78 -8.65 -4.19
C ILE A 60 -17.53 -9.46 -4.60
N THR A 61 -16.94 -9.11 -5.75
CA THR A 61 -15.71 -9.72 -6.26
C THR A 61 -14.69 -8.63 -6.58
N VAL A 62 -13.44 -8.84 -6.18
CA VAL A 62 -12.33 -7.92 -6.46
C VAL A 62 -11.34 -8.60 -7.39
N THR A 63 -10.94 -7.89 -8.44
CA THR A 63 -9.87 -8.29 -9.36
C THR A 63 -8.79 -7.22 -9.37
N ALA A 64 -7.53 -7.64 -9.34
CA ALA A 64 -6.39 -6.73 -9.49
C ALA A 64 -5.65 -7.04 -10.79
N THR A 65 -5.29 -5.97 -11.48
CA THR A 65 -4.37 -5.97 -12.61
C THR A 65 -3.14 -5.16 -12.23
N LYS A 66 -2.11 -5.15 -13.09
CA LYS A 66 -0.89 -4.36 -12.86
C LYS A 66 -1.14 -2.85 -12.73
N GLU A 67 -2.24 -2.35 -13.31
CA GLU A 67 -2.52 -0.91 -13.41
C GLU A 67 -3.76 -0.46 -12.64
N ALA A 68 -4.67 -1.39 -12.33
CA ALA A 68 -5.96 -1.06 -11.75
C ALA A 68 -6.50 -2.18 -10.87
N ILE A 69 -7.22 -1.77 -9.83
CA ILE A 69 -8.01 -2.64 -8.99
C ILE A 69 -9.48 -2.38 -9.33
N SER A 70 -10.18 -3.46 -9.68
CA SER A 70 -11.60 -3.43 -10.04
C SER A 70 -12.39 -4.16 -8.97
N CYS A 71 -13.43 -3.50 -8.47
CA CYS A 71 -14.45 -4.16 -7.67
C CYS A 71 -15.75 -4.26 -8.45
N SER A 72 -16.31 -5.46 -8.48
CA SER A 72 -17.61 -5.76 -9.05
C SER A 72 -18.60 -6.15 -7.96
N SER A 73 -19.78 -5.55 -8.01
CA SER A 73 -20.94 -5.89 -7.21
C SER A 73 -22.01 -6.47 -8.12
N SER A 74 -22.49 -7.66 -7.79
CA SER A 74 -23.46 -8.41 -8.60
C SER A 74 -24.68 -8.78 -7.78
N ASN A 75 -25.86 -8.63 -8.37
CA ASN A 75 -27.15 -9.10 -7.84
C ASN A 75 -27.84 -9.93 -8.94
N ARG A 76 -28.98 -10.53 -8.66
CA ARG A 76 -29.82 -11.33 -9.57
C ARG A 76 -30.17 -10.63 -10.89
N VAL A 77 -30.09 -9.29 -10.91
CA VAL A 77 -30.46 -8.45 -12.05
C VAL A 77 -29.27 -8.08 -12.92
N GLY A 78 -28.04 -8.08 -12.39
CA GLY A 78 -26.87 -7.70 -13.16
C GLY A 78 -25.63 -7.42 -12.31
N THR A 79 -24.58 -6.94 -12.97
CA THR A 79 -23.30 -6.62 -12.34
C THR A 79 -22.88 -5.19 -12.64
N LYS A 80 -22.39 -4.48 -11.62
CA LYS A 80 -21.78 -3.16 -11.72
C LYS A 80 -20.34 -3.24 -11.26
N THR A 81 -19.44 -2.62 -12.01
CA THR A 81 -18.00 -2.62 -11.72
C THR A 81 -17.49 -1.20 -11.58
N GLN A 82 -16.68 -0.95 -10.55
CA GLN A 82 -15.93 0.27 -10.37
C GLN A 82 -14.44 -0.06 -10.30
N SER A 83 -13.63 0.66 -11.06
CA SER A 83 -12.18 0.49 -11.10
C SER A 83 -11.49 1.75 -10.60
N THR A 84 -10.46 1.57 -9.78
CA THR A 84 -9.53 2.62 -9.41
C THR A 84 -8.16 2.30 -9.99
N LYS A 85 -7.50 3.31 -10.56
CA LYS A 85 -6.09 3.18 -10.93
C LYS A 85 -5.28 3.01 -9.67
N HIS A 86 -4.60 1.88 -9.57
CA HIS A 86 -3.69 1.59 -8.49
C HIS A 86 -2.34 1.31 -9.12
N ILE A 87 -1.44 2.28 -8.99
CA ILE A 87 -0.07 2.13 -9.47
C ILE A 87 0.62 1.25 -8.44
N PHE A 88 0.72 -0.05 -8.73
CA PHE A 88 1.80 -0.82 -8.13
C PHE A 88 3.09 -0.10 -8.55
N PRO A 89 3.93 0.36 -7.61
CA PRO A 89 5.24 0.87 -8.00
C PRO A 89 5.92 -0.24 -8.81
N PRO A 90 6.46 0.07 -10.00
CA PRO A 90 7.08 -0.94 -10.83
C PRO A 90 8.11 -1.68 -9.99
N VAL A 91 8.01 -3.01 -9.97
CA VAL A 91 9.07 -3.88 -9.45
C VAL A 91 10.20 -3.81 -10.46
N THR A 92 10.90 -2.68 -10.50
CA THR A 92 12.20 -2.61 -11.13
C THR A 92 13.15 -3.39 -10.23
N PRO A 93 13.80 -4.46 -10.71
CA PRO A 93 15.03 -4.90 -10.08
C PRO A 93 16.04 -3.78 -10.34
N SER A 94 16.03 -2.76 -9.49
CA SER A 94 17.02 -1.69 -9.54
C SER A 94 18.26 -2.20 -8.79
N PRO A 95 19.36 -2.53 -9.46
CA PRO A 95 20.66 -2.53 -8.81
C PRO A 95 20.98 -1.07 -8.48
N GLY A 96 20.60 -0.62 -7.29
CA GLY A 96 20.97 0.71 -6.81
C GLY A 96 19.85 1.42 -6.07
N LEU A 97 20.01 1.43 -4.75
CA LEU A 97 19.60 2.49 -3.83
C LEU A 97 18.11 2.86 -3.84
N SER A 98 17.36 2.14 -3.00
CA SER A 98 16.02 2.52 -2.55
C SER A 98 16.01 3.95 -1.97
N PRO A 99 14.95 4.75 -2.20
CA PRO A 99 14.77 6.04 -1.53
C PRO A 99 14.76 5.95 0.01
N CYS A 100 14.59 4.75 0.58
CA CYS A 100 14.79 4.49 2.02
C CYS A 100 16.27 4.50 2.44
N ALA A 101 17.20 4.11 1.55
CA ALA A 101 18.63 4.07 1.84
C ALA A 101 19.28 5.47 1.81
N LEU A 102 18.74 6.40 1.01
CA LEU A 102 19.25 7.78 0.94
C LEU A 102 19.14 8.50 2.28
N LYS A 103 18.05 8.26 3.03
CA LYS A 103 17.88 8.79 4.39
C LYS A 103 18.90 8.18 5.35
N SER A 104 19.14 6.87 5.30
CA SER A 104 20.15 6.22 6.14
C SER A 104 21.56 6.73 5.86
N VAL A 105 21.92 6.96 4.59
CA VAL A 105 23.24 7.49 4.22
C VAL A 105 23.43 8.93 4.73
N LEU A 106 22.40 9.78 4.66
CA LEU A 106 22.46 11.15 5.17
C LEU A 106 22.61 11.20 6.70
N PHE A 107 21.88 10.35 7.44
CA PHE A 107 22.05 10.24 8.90
C PHE A 107 23.45 9.73 9.27
N SER A 108 23.97 8.73 8.56
CA SER A 108 25.32 8.20 8.80
C SER A 108 26.40 9.26 8.56
N LEU A 109 26.30 10.04 7.49
CA LEU A 109 27.27 11.10 7.20
C LEU A 109 27.23 12.21 8.26
N GLY A 110 26.03 12.58 8.73
CA GLY A 110 25.85 13.54 9.81
C GLY A 110 26.46 13.07 11.14
N LEU A 111 26.25 11.79 11.50
CA LEU A 111 26.84 11.22 12.71
C LEU A 111 28.37 11.16 12.65
N VAL A 112 28.94 10.79 11.50
CA VAL A 112 30.40 10.75 11.31
C VAL A 112 31.00 12.15 11.42
N ALA A 113 30.37 13.18 10.84
CA ALA A 113 30.83 14.56 10.97
C ALA A 113 30.80 15.05 12.43
N MET A 114 29.73 14.75 13.17
CA MET A 114 29.60 15.11 14.59
C MET A 114 30.66 14.43 15.45
N VAL A 115 30.87 13.12 15.27
CA VAL A 115 31.91 12.36 15.99
C VAL A 115 33.30 12.90 15.67
N SER A 116 33.58 13.22 14.40
CA SER A 116 34.86 13.78 13.97
C SER A 116 35.14 15.14 14.61
N ALA A 117 34.14 16.02 14.68
CA ALA A 117 34.25 17.32 15.33
C ALA A 117 34.51 17.18 16.84
N VAL A 118 33.82 16.26 17.53
CA VAL A 118 34.04 16.02 18.98
C VAL A 118 35.44 15.48 19.25
N ILE A 119 35.93 14.55 18.43
CA ILE A 119 37.30 14.03 18.55
C ILE A 119 38.32 15.16 18.32
N ALA A 120 38.14 15.99 17.30
CA ALA A 120 39.03 17.11 17.01
C ALA A 120 39.08 18.15 18.13
N VAL A 121 37.93 18.49 18.72
CA VAL A 121 37.85 19.40 19.87
C VAL A 121 38.51 18.79 21.10
N ASN A 122 38.20 17.54 21.42
CA ASN A 122 38.81 16.84 22.56
C ASN A 122 40.35 16.67 22.38
N ALA A 123 40.83 16.42 21.16
CA ALA A 123 42.27 16.37 20.87
C ALA A 123 42.93 17.75 21.03
N ARG A 124 42.29 18.81 20.52
CA ARG A 124 42.75 20.20 20.70
C ARG A 124 42.81 20.58 22.17
N GLU A 125 41.78 20.25 22.95
CA GLU A 125 41.73 20.55 24.39
C GLU A 125 42.79 19.80 25.19
N ARG A 126 43.15 18.57 24.79
CA ARG A 126 44.26 17.83 25.42
C ARG A 126 45.63 18.36 25.01
N CYS A 127 45.86 18.66 23.73
CA CYS A 127 47.09 19.30 23.27
C CYS A 127 47.35 20.66 23.93
N CYS A 128 46.32 21.48 24.14
CA CYS A 128 46.45 22.77 24.83
C CYS A 128 46.59 22.64 26.36
N ARG A 129 46.37 21.45 26.95
CA ARG A 129 46.51 21.21 28.39
C ARG A 129 47.89 20.63 28.75
N ASP A 130 48.55 19.96 27.80
CA ASP A 130 49.90 19.39 27.93
C ASP A 130 51.03 20.35 27.49
N GLN A 131 50.72 21.63 27.22
CA GLN A 131 51.68 22.71 26.94
C GLN A 131 51.56 23.82 27.99
#